data_AF-A0AAV4GL96-F1
#
_entry.id   AF-A0AAV4GL96-F1
#
_cell.length_a   1.000
_cell.length_b   1.000
_cell.length_c   1.000
_cell.angle_alpha   90.00
_cell.angle_beta   90.00
_cell.angle_gamma   90.00
#
_symmetry.space_group_name_H-M   'P 1'
#
loop_
_entity.id
_entity.type
_entity.pdbx_description
1 polymer ?
#
loop_
_entity_poly.entity_id
_entity_poly.type
_entity_poly.pdbx_seq_one_letter_code
_entity_poly.pdbx_strand_id
1 'polypeptide(L)'
;GAGWHGVFLHNSNAMDVVIQPAPAITWRPIGGIFHFYVILGSSPAEVVSHYTRLIGRSFMPPYWSLGFHLCWQNYGTAANTWETVERTRKLGIPQ
;
A
#
# COMPACT_ATOMS: atom_id res chain seq x y z
N GLY A 1 -15.59 -6.53 -25.92
CA GLY A 1 -15.05 -7.10 -24.67
C GLY A 1 -14.84 -5.97 -23.70
N ALA A 2 -15.26 -6.11 -22.44
CA ALA A 2 -15.12 -5.05 -21.45
C ALA A 2 -13.63 -4.79 -21.17
N GLY A 3 -13.17 -3.56 -21.43
CA GLY A 3 -11.83 -3.11 -21.07
C GLY A 3 -11.76 -2.69 -19.60
N TRP A 4 -10.57 -2.78 -19.01
CA TRP A 4 -10.32 -2.36 -17.63
C TRP A 4 -9.69 -0.98 -17.62
N HIS A 5 -10.01 -0.18 -16.61
CA HIS A 5 -9.42 1.16 -16.45
C HIS A 5 -9.18 1.51 -14.98
N GLY A 6 -8.28 2.46 -14.76
CA GLY A 6 -8.00 3.09 -13.47
C GLY A 6 -7.92 4.60 -13.61
N VAL A 7 -8.22 5.32 -12.52
CA VAL A 7 -8.15 6.78 -12.46
C VAL A 7 -7.30 7.18 -11.26
N PHE A 8 -6.29 8.03 -11.49
CA PHE A 8 -5.42 8.58 -10.45
C PHE A 8 -5.49 10.11 -10.47
N LEU A 9 -5.83 10.71 -9.33
CA LEU A 9 -5.76 12.15 -9.12
C LEU A 9 -4.44 12.48 -8.43
N HIS A 10 -3.53 13.13 -9.14
CA HIS A 10 -2.26 13.59 -8.61
C HIS A 10 -2.43 14.94 -7.89
N ASN A 11 -2.93 14.88 -6.67
CA ASN A 11 -3.12 16.03 -5.79
C ASN A 11 -2.81 15.61 -4.34
N SER A 12 -2.08 16.45 -3.60
CA SER A 12 -1.63 16.18 -2.22
C SER A 12 -2.35 17.02 -1.16
N ASN A 13 -3.29 17.87 -1.55
CA ASN A 13 -4.13 18.62 -0.62
C ASN A 13 -5.14 17.68 0.05
N ALA A 14 -5.62 18.07 1.24
CA ALA A 14 -6.67 17.32 1.91
C ALA A 14 -7.89 17.19 1.00
N MET A 15 -8.42 15.97 0.89
CA MET A 15 -9.51 15.68 -0.02
C MET A 15 -10.43 14.60 0.55
N ASP A 16 -11.71 14.72 0.22
CA ASP A 16 -12.69 13.65 0.35
C ASP A 16 -13.04 13.08 -1.03
N VAL A 17 -13.35 11.79 -1.05
CA VAL A 17 -13.90 11.10 -2.23
C VAL A 17 -15.26 10.54 -1.86
N VAL A 18 -16.31 10.97 -2.55
CA VAL A 18 -17.69 10.52 -2.32
C VAL A 18 -18.14 9.65 -3.48
N ILE A 19 -18.60 8.43 -3.17
CA ILE A 19 -19.20 7.51 -4.14
C ILE A 19 -20.72 7.71 -4.10
N GLN A 20 -21.34 7.88 -5.26
CA GLN A 20 -22.78 8.07 -5.36
C GLN A 20 -23.53 6.75 -5.59
N PRO A 21 -24.86 6.69 -5.36
CA PRO A 21 -25.66 5.49 -5.67
C PRO A 21 -25.69 5.15 -7.17
N ALA A 22 -25.62 6.17 -8.02
CA ALA A 22 -25.31 6.00 -9.45
C ALA A 22 -23.80 5.76 -9.61
N PRO A 23 -23.32 5.09 -10.68
CA PRO A 23 -21.89 4.83 -10.90
C PRO A 23 -21.13 6.14 -11.22
N ALA A 24 -20.88 6.92 -10.17
CA ALA A 24 -20.29 8.24 -10.21
C ALA A 24 -19.48 8.49 -8.93
N ILE A 25 -18.42 9.28 -9.08
CA ILE A 25 -17.47 9.62 -8.03
C ILE A 25 -17.29 11.14 -8.04
N THR A 26 -17.31 11.75 -6.85
CA THR A 26 -17.06 13.19 -6.66
C THR A 26 -15.81 13.39 -5.81
N TRP A 27 -14.81 14.07 -6.37
CA TRP A 27 -13.59 14.50 -5.66
C TRP A 27 -13.78 15.89 -5.07
N ARG A 28 -13.47 16.06 -3.77
CA ARG A 28 -13.58 17.34 -3.05
C ARG A 28 -12.24 17.74 -2.40
N PRO A 29 -11.23 18.19 -3.18
CA PRO A 29 -9.99 18.70 -2.62
C PRO A 29 -10.15 20.14 -2.10
N ILE A 30 -9.43 20.49 -1.03
CA ILE A 30 -9.42 21.87 -0.49
C ILE A 30 -8.52 22.83 -1.28
N GLY A 31 -7.79 22.35 -2.29
CA GLY A 31 -6.86 23.15 -3.08
C GLY A 31 -6.07 22.32 -4.09
N GLY A 32 -5.07 22.97 -4.69
CA GLY A 32 -4.24 22.37 -5.74
C GLY A 32 -4.95 22.38 -7.10
N ILE A 33 -4.50 21.51 -8.00
CA ILE A 33 -5.06 21.36 -9.35
C ILE A 33 -5.69 19.97 -9.52
N PHE A 34 -6.61 19.86 -10.49
CA PHE A 34 -7.18 18.58 -10.90
C PHE A 34 -6.30 17.92 -11.96
N HIS A 35 -5.22 17.28 -11.52
CA HIS A 35 -4.31 16.56 -12.41
C HIS A 35 -4.67 15.07 -12.46
N PHE A 36 -5.48 14.68 -13.44
CA PHE A 36 -5.95 13.31 -13.59
C PHE A 36 -5.13 12.50 -14.59
N TYR A 37 -4.90 11.23 -14.26
CA TYR A 37 -4.39 10.19 -15.15
C TYR A 37 -5.46 9.11 -15.32
N VAL A 38 -5.80 8.80 -16.57
CA VAL A 38 -6.67 7.67 -16.92
C VAL A 38 -5.81 6.58 -17.53
N ILE A 39 -5.90 5.39 -16.95
CA ILE A 39 -5.03 4.25 -17.25
C ILE A 39 -5.91 3.16 -17.82
N LEU A 40 -5.57 2.64 -19.00
CA LEU A 40 -6.34 1.63 -19.70
C LEU A 40 -5.55 0.33 -19.78
N GLY A 41 -6.23 -0.80 -19.71
CA GLY A 41 -5.61 -2.12 -19.82
C GLY A 41 -6.61 -3.20 -20.24
N SER A 42 -6.07 -4.27 -20.84
CA SER A 42 -6.84 -5.45 -21.24
C SER A 42 -7.18 -6.36 -20.04
N SER A 43 -6.44 -6.23 -18.93
CA SER A 43 -6.70 -6.92 -17.67
C SER A 43 -6.46 -6.00 -16.45
N PRO A 44 -7.03 -6.31 -15.27
CA PRO A 44 -6.78 -5.53 -14.06
C PRO A 44 -5.29 -5.46 -13.67
N ALA A 45 -4.55 -6.57 -13.84
CA ALA A 45 -3.12 -6.62 -13.55
C ALA A 45 -2.31 -5.67 -14.47
N GLU A 46 -2.74 -5.54 -15.72
CA GLU A 46 -2.12 -4.61 -16.66
C GLU A 46 -2.34 -3.15 -16.26
N VAL A 47 -3.55 -2.79 -15.82
CA VAL A 47 -3.85 -1.44 -15.30
C VAL A 47 -2.94 -1.10 -14.12
N VAL A 48 -2.75 -2.02 -13.18
CA VAL A 48 -1.85 -1.83 -12.02
C VAL A 48 -0.39 -1.71 -12.47
N SER A 49 0.04 -2.50 -13.46
CA SER A 49 1.39 -2.42 -14.04
C SER A 49 1.65 -1.05 -14.69
N HIS A 50 0.68 -0.53 -15.45
CA HIS A 50 0.79 0.81 -16.06
C HIS A 50 0.75 1.92 -15.01
N TYR A 51 -0.08 1.79 -13.97
CA TYR A 51 -0.10 2.71 -12.84
C TYR A 51 1.24 2.78 -12.12
N THR A 52 1.79 1.63 -11.74
CA THR A 52 3.10 1.58 -11.06
C THR A 52 4.24 2.01 -11.98
N ARG A 53 4.11 1.88 -13.31
CA ARG A 53 5.06 2.49 -14.25
C ARG A 53 5.01 4.02 -14.21
N LEU A 54 3.83 4.61 -14.01
CA LEU A 54 3.64 6.06 -13.92
C LEU A 54 4.17 6.63 -12.61
N ILE A 55 3.79 6.05 -11.46
CA ILE A 55 4.15 6.59 -10.13
C ILE A 55 5.51 6.10 -9.60
N GLY A 56 6.07 5.06 -10.21
CA GLY A 56 7.27 4.38 -9.73
C GLY A 56 6.97 2.95 -9.29
N ARG A 57 7.81 2.01 -9.71
CA ARG A 57 7.69 0.60 -9.34
C ARG A 57 8.11 0.42 -7.88
N SER A 58 7.46 -0.51 -7.18
CA SER A 58 7.85 -0.89 -5.83
C SER A 58 9.31 -1.32 -5.77
N PHE A 59 9.98 -0.98 -4.68
CA PHE A 59 11.34 -1.44 -4.38
C PHE A 59 11.39 -2.96 -4.27
N MET A 60 12.54 -3.56 -4.63
CA MET A 60 12.80 -4.99 -4.47
C MET A 60 13.27 -5.26 -3.03
N PRO A 61 12.44 -5.88 -2.17
CA PRO A 61 12.82 -6.13 -0.77
C PRO A 61 14.01 -7.10 -0.68
N PRO A 62 14.91 -6.95 0.30
CA PRO A 62 15.93 -7.95 0.57
C PRO A 62 15.27 -9.26 1.04
N TYR A 63 15.87 -10.40 0.70
CA TYR A 63 15.24 -11.70 0.94
C TYR A 63 14.83 -11.94 2.41
N TRP A 64 15.66 -11.52 3.37
CA TRP A 64 15.37 -11.66 4.80
C TRP A 64 14.13 -10.90 5.27
N SER A 65 13.70 -9.84 4.56
CA SER A 65 12.51 -9.09 4.98
C SER A 65 11.21 -9.83 4.69
N LEU A 66 11.27 -10.89 3.88
CA LEU A 66 10.14 -11.81 3.64
C LEU A 66 9.96 -12.83 4.77
N GLY A 67 10.87 -12.84 5.76
CA GLY A 67 10.77 -13.63 6.98
C GLY A 67 9.74 -13.11 7.97
N PHE A 68 9.62 -13.78 9.12
CA PHE A 68 8.71 -13.40 10.20
C PHE A 68 9.35 -12.36 11.12
N HIS A 69 8.64 -11.28 11.44
CA HIS A 69 9.17 -10.18 12.26
C HIS A 69 8.49 -10.13 13.63
N LEU A 70 9.28 -9.98 14.69
CA LEU A 70 8.78 -9.67 16.04
C LEU A 70 8.99 -8.20 16.38
N CYS A 71 7.94 -7.57 16.89
CA CYS A 71 7.99 -6.22 17.42
C CYS A 71 6.93 -6.06 18.50
N TRP A 72 7.15 -5.10 19.40
CA TRP A 72 6.18 -4.66 20.38
C TRP A 72 6.41 -3.19 20.66
N GLN A 73 5.32 -2.44 20.85
CA GLN A 73 5.38 -0.99 21.03
C GLN A 73 6.18 -0.59 22.28
N ASN A 74 6.14 -1.39 23.35
CA ASN A 74 6.86 -1.09 24.60
C ASN A 74 7.36 -2.35 25.31
N TYR A 75 8.59 -2.78 25.01
CA TYR A 75 9.23 -3.89 25.72
C TYR A 75 9.67 -3.50 27.15
N GLY A 76 9.71 -2.21 27.48
CA GLY A 76 10.18 -1.69 28.76
C GLY A 76 11.72 -1.73 28.89
N THR A 77 12.33 -2.91 28.80
CA THR A 77 13.78 -3.11 28.91
C THR A 77 14.31 -4.01 27.81
N ALA A 78 15.63 -3.93 27.55
CA ALA A 78 16.31 -4.85 26.63
C ALA A 78 16.21 -6.32 27.09
N ALA A 79 16.14 -6.56 28.40
CA ALA A 79 15.99 -7.90 28.96
C ALA A 79 14.66 -8.55 28.54
N ASN A 80 13.56 -7.79 28.57
CA ASN A 80 12.25 -8.28 28.16
C ASN A 80 12.19 -8.56 26.64
N THR A 81 12.88 -7.74 25.83
CA THR A 81 13.05 -8.02 24.40
C THR A 81 13.79 -9.34 24.20
N TRP A 82 14.87 -9.57 24.96
CA TRP A 82 15.66 -10.79 24.87
C TRP A 82 14.87 -12.03 25.30
N GLU A 83 14.10 -11.95 26.38
CA GLU A 83 13.20 -13.02 26.82
C GLU A 83 12.20 -13.41 25.72
N THR A 84 11.66 -12.41 25.00
CA THR A 84 10.74 -12.64 23.88
C THR A 84 11.42 -13.38 22.73
N VAL A 85 12.66 -13.03 22.40
CA VAL A 85 13.47 -13.71 21.38
C VAL A 85 13.76 -15.14 21.80
N GLU A 86 14.20 -15.36 23.04
CA GLU A 86 14.49 -16.69 23.57
C GLU A 86 13.27 -17.60 23.57
N ARG A 87 12.11 -17.09 24.00
CA ARG A 87 10.86 -17.85 24.00
C ARG A 87 10.50 -18.31 22.59
N THR A 88 10.62 -17.42 21.60
CA THR A 88 10.30 -17.72 20.19
C THR A 88 11.24 -18.79 19.63
N ARG A 89 12.55 -18.70 19.93
CA ARG A 89 13.54 -19.73 19.58
C ARG A 89 13.27 -21.07 20.26
N LYS A 90 12.91 -21.07 21.55
CA LYS A 90 12.55 -22.29 22.32
C LYS A 90 11.34 -23.02 21.72
N LEU A 91 10.42 -22.28 21.12
CA LEU A 91 9.23 -22.83 20.45
C LEU A 91 9.49 -23.25 18.99
N GLY A 92 10.69 -23.06 18.45
CA GLY A 92 11.03 -23.42 17.08
C GLY A 92 10.32 -22.58 16.01
N ILE A 93 9.84 -21.39 16.37
CA ILE A 93 9.20 -20.47 15.41
C ILE A 93 10.29 -19.84 14.53
N PRO A 94 10.18 -19.92 13.19
CA PRO A 94 11.14 -19.28 12.29
C PRO A 94 11.24 -17.77 12.53
N GLN A 95 12.47 -17.25 12.55
CA GLN A 95 12.79 -15.82 12.62
C GLN A 95 13.64 -15.42 11.43
#